data_AF-A0AAD8ZUX3-F1
#
_entry.id   AF-A0AAD8ZUX3-F1
#
_cell.length_a   1.000
_cell.length_b   1.000
_cell.length_c   1.000
_cell.angle_alpha   90.00
_cell.angle_beta   90.00
_cell.angle_gamma   90.00
#
_symmetry.space_group_name_H-M   'P 1'
#
loop_
_entity.id
_entity.type
_entity.pdbx_description
1 polymer ?
#
loop_
_entity_poly.entity_id
_entity_poly.type
_entity_poly.pdbx_seq_one_letter_code
_entity_poly.pdbx_strand_id
1 'polypeptide(L)'
;MDSDELTQEYIYFCKAPTPKAAAEDSERLLKELYMFDVLRADRTTAAHGLELRVPFLDHRFTAYYLSLPEEMRVPKVNDSQLEKAPNLFPYNTPLPKNPLHLQARQGPVSWQL
;
A
#
# COMPACT_ATOMS: atom_id res chain seq x y z
N MET A 1 -0.54 1.23 9.10
CA MET A 1 -0.34 0.33 7.95
C MET A 1 -1.54 0.45 7.03
N ASP A 2 -2.79 0.37 7.51
CA ASP A 2 -3.99 0.50 6.64
C ASP A 2 -4.33 1.92 6.11
N SER A 3 -3.37 2.85 6.13
CA SER A 3 -3.58 4.20 5.57
C SER A 3 -3.11 4.27 4.12
N ASP A 4 -2.12 3.47 3.75
CA ASP A 4 -1.33 3.67 2.53
C ASP A 4 -2.17 3.41 1.27
N GLU A 5 -3.16 2.51 1.37
CA GLU A 5 -4.15 2.22 0.33
C GLU A 5 -5.12 3.38 0.13
N LEU A 6 -5.51 4.06 1.21
CA LEU A 6 -6.42 5.20 1.19
C LEU A 6 -5.71 6.48 0.76
N THR A 7 -4.51 6.74 1.29
CA THR A 7 -3.74 7.97 1.10
C THR A 7 -2.77 7.93 -0.09
N GLN A 8 -2.68 6.80 -0.79
CA GLN A 8 -1.83 6.63 -1.98
C GLN A 8 -0.32 6.77 -1.67
N GLU A 9 0.12 6.27 -0.52
CA GLU A 9 1.49 6.46 -0.02
C GLU A 9 2.53 5.48 -0.58
N TYR A 10 2.11 4.42 -1.28
CA TYR A 10 3.05 3.53 -1.92
C TYR A 10 3.83 4.26 -3.03
N ILE A 11 5.14 3.97 -3.14
CA ILE A 11 6.06 4.68 -4.06
C ILE A 11 5.56 4.64 -5.52
N TYR A 12 4.88 3.58 -5.93
CA TYR A 12 4.40 3.43 -7.30
C TYR A 12 3.25 4.40 -7.66
N PHE A 13 2.52 4.95 -6.68
CA PHE A 13 1.50 5.98 -6.96
C PHE A 13 2.11 7.26 -7.53
N CYS A 14 3.38 7.55 -7.22
CA CYS A 14 4.12 8.64 -7.85
C CYS A 14 4.35 8.41 -9.35
N LYS A 15 4.21 7.16 -9.83
CA LYS A 15 4.33 6.78 -11.24
C LYS A 15 2.97 6.57 -11.92
N ALA A 16 1.86 6.92 -11.25
CA ALA A 16 0.54 6.81 -11.85
C ALA A 16 0.40 7.79 -13.03
N PRO A 17 -0.20 7.35 -14.17
CA PRO A 17 -0.27 8.17 -15.38
C PRO A 17 -1.27 9.33 -15.26
N THR A 18 -2.32 9.19 -14.44
CA THR A 18 -3.34 10.21 -14.19
C THR A 18 -3.86 10.11 -12.75
N PRO A 19 -4.38 11.20 -12.17
CA PRO A 19 -5.03 11.16 -10.84
C PRO A 19 -6.17 10.14 -10.76
N LYS A 20 -6.94 10.02 -11.85
CA LYS A 20 -8.01 9.03 -11.96
C LYS A 20 -7.48 7.60 -11.89
N ALA A 21 -6.38 7.28 -12.57
CA ALA A 21 -5.78 5.95 -12.50
C ALA A 21 -5.26 5.61 -11.09
N ALA A 22 -4.76 6.62 -10.36
CA ALA A 22 -4.38 6.46 -8.95
C ALA A 22 -5.60 6.23 -8.05
N ALA A 23 -6.69 6.97 -8.27
CA ALA A 23 -7.94 6.78 -7.53
C ALA A 23 -8.56 5.39 -7.76
N GLU A 24 -8.61 4.93 -9.01
CA GLU A 24 -9.11 3.58 -9.36
C GLU A 24 -8.27 2.47 -8.70
N ASP A 25 -6.94 2.62 -8.66
CA ASP A 25 -6.08 1.63 -8.03
C ASP A 25 -6.15 1.66 -6.50
N SER A 26 -6.32 2.85 -5.89
CA SER A 26 -6.62 3.01 -4.46
C SER A 26 -7.93 2.32 -4.08
N GLU A 27 -9.00 2.50 -4.88
CA GLU A 27 -10.27 1.78 -4.66
C GLU A 27 -10.12 0.26 -4.79
N ARG A 28 -9.29 -0.21 -5.73
CA ARG A 28 -8.98 -1.63 -5.88
C ARG A 28 -8.28 -2.17 -4.63
N LEU A 29 -7.26 -1.47 -4.13
CA LEU A 29 -6.53 -1.86 -2.93
C LEU A 29 -7.45 -1.91 -1.69
N LEU A 30 -8.32 -0.91 -1.51
CA LEU A 30 -9.30 -0.89 -0.42
C LEU A 30 -10.25 -2.10 -0.49
N LYS A 31 -10.64 -2.55 -1.69
CA LYS A 31 -11.45 -3.77 -1.85
C LYS A 31 -10.68 -5.05 -1.53
N GLU A 32 -9.38 -5.08 -1.75
CA GLU A 32 -8.52 -6.23 -1.48
C GLU A 32 -7.94 -6.23 -0.05
N LEU A 33 -8.09 -5.13 0.69
CA LEU A 33 -7.50 -4.91 2.02
C LEU A 33 -7.83 -6.02 3.02
N TYR A 34 -9.04 -6.57 2.97
CA TYR A 34 -9.48 -7.66 3.84
C TYR A 34 -8.75 -8.99 3.59
N MET A 35 -8.15 -9.18 2.41
CA MET A 35 -7.38 -10.38 2.08
C MET A 35 -5.92 -10.28 2.55
N PHE A 36 -5.44 -9.07 2.82
CA PHE A 36 -4.04 -8.78 3.10
C PHE A 36 -3.85 -8.22 4.51
N ASP A 37 -3.66 -6.91 4.65
CA ASP A 37 -3.20 -6.31 5.89
C ASP A 37 -4.21 -6.43 7.03
N VAL A 38 -5.51 -6.31 6.74
CA VAL A 38 -6.55 -6.54 7.76
C VAL A 38 -6.56 -7.99 8.23
N LEU A 39 -6.40 -8.97 7.32
CA LEU A 39 -6.33 -10.38 7.70
C LEU A 39 -5.09 -10.66 8.55
N ARG A 40 -3.94 -10.10 8.18
CA ARG A 40 -2.69 -10.25 8.93
C ARG A 40 -2.81 -9.62 10.32
N ALA A 41 -3.36 -8.41 10.41
CA ALA A 41 -3.51 -7.70 11.67
C ALA A 41 -4.51 -8.40 12.59
N ASP A 42 -5.66 -8.83 12.07
CA ASP A 42 -6.67 -9.60 12.83
C ASP A 42 -6.08 -10.91 13.37
N ARG A 43 -5.45 -11.73 12.52
CA ARG A 43 -4.91 -13.05 12.96
C ARG A 43 -3.80 -12.93 13.99
N THR A 44 -2.92 -11.94 13.84
CA THR A 44 -1.80 -11.75 14.79
C THR A 44 -2.25 -11.16 16.12
N THR A 45 -3.26 -10.28 16.13
CA THR A 45 -3.82 -9.71 17.36
C THR A 45 -4.74 -10.67 18.09
N ALA A 46 -5.63 -11.36 17.36
CA ALA A 46 -6.53 -12.37 17.92
C ALA A 46 -5.77 -13.56 18.53
N ALA A 47 -4.59 -13.92 17.97
CA ALA A 47 -3.72 -14.95 18.55
C ALA A 47 -3.25 -14.63 19.98
N HIS A 48 -3.27 -13.35 20.37
CA HIS A 48 -2.86 -12.87 21.69
C HIS A 48 -4.04 -12.32 22.51
N GLY A 49 -5.29 -12.54 22.06
CA GLY A 49 -6.49 -12.06 22.74
C GLY A 49 -6.64 -10.53 22.77
N LEU A 50 -5.99 -9.83 21.83
CA LEU A 50 -6.07 -8.37 21.72
C LEU A 50 -7.13 -7.96 20.69
N GLU A 51 -7.86 -6.89 20.97
CA GLU A 51 -8.80 -6.26 20.03
C GLU A 51 -8.05 -5.24 19.17
N LEU A 52 -8.09 -5.42 17.85
CA LEU A 52 -7.55 -4.47 16.90
C LEU A 52 -8.56 -3.34 16.62
N ARG A 53 -8.07 -2.09 16.57
CA ARG A 53 -8.85 -0.95 16.07
C ARG A 53 -8.11 -0.26 14.94
N VAL A 54 -8.85 0.00 13.85
CA VAL A 54 -8.35 0.56 12.59
C VAL A 54 -9.06 1.88 12.27
N PRO A 55 -8.66 3.01 12.89
CA PRO A 55 -9.38 4.28 12.77
C PRO A 55 -9.40 4.84 11.33
N PHE A 56 -8.40 4.53 10.51
CA PHE A 56 -8.34 4.96 9.11
C PHE A 56 -9.34 4.24 8.19
N LEU A 57 -9.90 3.13 8.65
CA LEU A 57 -10.92 2.36 7.94
C LEU A 57 -12.34 2.65 8.44
N ASP A 58 -12.53 3.75 9.19
CA ASP A 58 -13.88 4.20 9.55
C ASP A 58 -14.64 4.67 8.31
N HIS A 59 -15.86 4.15 8.13
CA HIS A 59 -16.72 4.45 6.99
C HIS A 59 -16.90 5.96 6.71
N ARG A 60 -16.97 6.82 7.74
CA ARG A 60 -17.16 8.27 7.53
C ARG A 60 -15.86 8.91 7.11
N PHE A 61 -14.75 8.52 7.73
CA PHE A 61 -13.44 9.01 7.37
C PHE A 61 -13.07 8.60 5.94
N THR A 62 -13.22 7.33 5.60
CA THR A 62 -12.92 6.81 4.26
C THR A 62 -13.81 7.48 3.20
N ALA A 63 -15.11 7.61 3.45
CA ALA A 63 -16.02 8.29 2.51
C ALA A 63 -15.68 9.77 2.34
N TYR A 64 -15.34 10.48 3.42
CA TYR A 64 -14.89 11.86 3.35
C TYR A 64 -13.61 11.99 2.54
N TYR A 65 -12.60 11.15 2.82
CA TYR A 65 -11.33 11.19 2.11
C TYR A 65 -11.49 10.91 0.62
N LEU A 66 -12.26 9.88 0.26
CA LEU A 66 -12.53 9.54 -1.15
C LEU A 66 -13.36 10.59 -1.89
N SER A 67 -14.13 11.42 -1.16
CA SER A 67 -14.87 12.55 -1.76
C SER A 67 -13.99 13.73 -2.17
N LEU A 68 -12.72 13.77 -1.73
CA LEU A 68 -11.79 14.83 -2.11
C LEU A 68 -11.41 14.74 -3.60
N PRO A 69 -11.17 15.90 -4.25
CA PRO A 69 -10.66 15.93 -5.62
C PRO A 69 -9.44 15.02 -5.79
N GLU A 70 -9.41 14.26 -6.87
CA GLU A 70 -8.36 13.26 -7.14
C GLU A 70 -6.98 13.94 -7.19
N GLU A 71 -6.91 15.17 -7.71
CA GLU A 71 -5.69 15.98 -7.80
C GLU A 71 -5.13 16.40 -6.44
N MET A 72 -5.96 16.36 -5.39
CA MET A 72 -5.55 16.66 -4.02
C MET A 72 -4.98 15.43 -3.32
N ARG A 73 -5.38 14.22 -3.76
CA ARG A 73 -4.96 12.94 -3.16
C ARG A 73 -3.67 12.40 -3.76
N VAL A 74 -3.34 12.75 -5.01
CA VAL A 74 -2.11 12.28 -5.64
C VAL A 74 -0.85 12.85 -4.97
N PRO A 75 0.20 12.03 -4.78
CA PRO A 75 1.47 12.48 -4.24
C PRO A 75 2.16 13.47 -5.18
N LYS A 76 2.46 14.66 -4.66
CA LYS A 76 3.22 15.71 -5.37
C LYS A 76 4.70 15.58 -5.03
N VAL A 77 5.38 14.64 -5.67
CA VAL A 77 6.79 14.35 -5.41
C VAL A 77 7.63 14.71 -6.63
N ASN A 78 8.77 15.37 -6.41
CA ASN A 78 9.71 15.72 -7.46
C ASN A 78 10.59 14.51 -7.83
N ASP A 79 11.06 14.42 -9.09
CA ASP A 79 11.86 13.29 -9.57
C ASP A 79 13.11 13.02 -8.71
N SER A 80 13.77 14.07 -8.20
CA SER A 80 14.94 13.96 -7.32
C SER A 80 14.64 13.34 -5.96
N GLN A 81 13.38 13.39 -5.51
CA GLN A 81 12.92 12.71 -4.30
C GLN A 81 12.53 11.26 -4.61
N LEU A 82 12.01 10.98 -5.81
CA LEU A 82 11.68 9.63 -6.27
C LEU A 82 12.92 8.75 -6.46
N GLU A 83 14.03 9.30 -6.94
CA GLU A 83 15.29 8.55 -7.07
C GLU A 83 15.85 8.09 -5.71
N LYS A 84 15.55 8.82 -4.63
CA LYS A 84 15.99 8.49 -3.26
C LYS A 84 15.03 7.56 -2.53
N ALA A 85 13.75 7.55 -2.92
CA ALA A 85 12.69 6.81 -2.25
C ALA A 85 12.94 5.28 -2.12
N PRO A 86 13.47 4.55 -3.13
CA PRO A 86 13.71 3.11 -3.01
C PRO A 86 14.74 2.75 -1.94
N ASN A 87 15.74 3.62 -1.74
CA ASN A 87 16.79 3.42 -0.74
C ASN A 87 16.29 3.76 0.67
N LEU A 88 15.29 4.64 0.78
CA LEU A 88 14.73 5.08 2.05
C LEU A 88 13.60 4.15 2.53
N PHE A 89 12.84 3.58 1.60
CA PHE A 89 11.69 2.71 1.89
C PHE A 89 11.69 1.46 0.98
N PRO A 90 12.57 0.48 1.23
CA PRO A 90 12.75 -0.69 0.37
C PRO A 90 11.53 -1.63 0.31
N TYR A 91 10.62 -1.52 1.28
CA TYR A 91 9.42 -2.37 1.38
C TYR A 91 8.13 -1.66 0.96
N ASN A 92 8.19 -0.41 0.48
CA ASN A 92 7.01 0.40 0.12
C ASN A 92 6.55 0.17 -1.34
N THR A 93 6.66 -1.08 -1.82
CA THR A 93 6.17 -1.49 -3.13
C THR A 93 4.88 -2.29 -2.94
N PRO A 94 3.83 -2.05 -3.74
CA PRO A 94 2.58 -2.77 -3.62
C PRO A 94 2.84 -4.25 -3.88
N LEU A 95 2.11 -5.10 -3.17
CA LEU A 95 2.09 -6.52 -3.45
C LEU A 95 1.66 -6.74 -4.92
N PRO A 96 2.32 -7.65 -5.66
CA PRO A 96 2.01 -7.85 -7.06
C PRO A 96 0.54 -8.26 -7.24
N LYS A 97 -0.06 -7.80 -8.34
CA LYS A 97 -1.50 -7.94 -8.70
C LYS A 97 -2.03 -9.38 -8.82
N ASN A 98 -1.22 -10.39 -8.48
CA ASN A 98 -1.59 -11.80 -8.59
C ASN A 98 -0.89 -12.63 -7.49
N PRO A 99 -1.62 -13.34 -6.61
CA PRO A 99 -1.03 -14.15 -5.54
C PRO A 99 -0.21 -15.36 -6.04
N LEU A 100 -0.26 -15.67 -7.35
CA LEU A 100 0.47 -16.80 -7.95
C LEU A 100 1.93 -16.51 -8.33
N HIS A 101 2.43 -15.27 -8.21
CA HIS A 101 3.84 -14.94 -8.51
C HIS A 101 4.80 -15.06 -7.31
N LEU A 102 4.40 -15.79 -6.26
CA LEU A 102 5.31 -16.31 -5.22
C LEU A 102 6.16 -17.50 -5.72
N GLN A 103 6.65 -17.45 -6.96
CA GLN A 103 7.70 -18.34 -7.42
C GLN A 103 9.01 -17.57 -7.49
N ALA A 104 9.77 -17.74 -6.41
CA ALA A 104 11.22 -17.82 -6.38
C ALA A 104 11.96 -16.87 -7.33
N ARG A 105 12.34 -15.69 -6.81
CA ARG A 105 13.65 -15.13 -7.16
C ARG A 105 14.71 -15.87 -6.35
N GLN A 106 14.99 -17.11 -6.72
CA GLN A 106 16.29 -17.72 -6.43
C GLN A 106 17.30 -17.09 -7.40
N GLY A 107 18.16 -16.22 -6.88
CA GLY A 107 19.35 -15.69 -7.55
C GLY A 107 20.52 -15.75 -6.57
N PRO A 108 21.77 -15.97 -7.05
CA PRO A 108 22.79 -16.67 -6.28
C PRO A 108 23.38 -15.78 -5.19
N VAL A 109 23.23 -16.20 -3.93
CA VAL A 109 24.01 -15.63 -2.83
C VAL A 109 25.34 -16.37 -2.78
N SER A 110 26.38 -15.78 -3.38
CA SER A 110 27.76 -16.24 -3.19
C SER A 110 28.24 -15.77 -1.83
N TRP A 111 28.35 -16.67 -0.86
CA TRP A 111 29.14 -16.44 0.35
C TRP A 111 30.58 -16.87 0.04
N GLN A 112 31.49 -15.90 -0.08
CA GLN A 112 32.92 -16.19 0.09
C GLN A 112 33.16 -16.50 1.57
N LEU A 113 33.91 -17.58 1.80
CA LEU A 113 34.26 -18.17 3.11
C LEU A 113 34.99 -17.19 4.03
#